data_AF-A0A0R1UW90-F1
#
_entry.id   AF-A0A0R1UW90-F1
#
_cell.length_a   1.000
_cell.length_b   1.000
_cell.length_c   1.000
_cell.angle_alpha   90.00
_cell.angle_beta   90.00
_cell.angle_gamma   90.00
#
_symmetry.space_group_name_H-M   'P 1'
#
loop_
_entity.id
_entity.type
_entity.pdbx_description
1 polymer ?
#
loop_
_entity_poly.entity_id
_entity_poly.type
_entity_poly.pdbx_seq_one_letter_code
_entity_poly.pdbx_strand_id
1 'polypeptide(L)'
;MKKMRDKLGQKKAEILKKTDDPEIKSTIATRRKWTILSQLLFWIAVSMAFYGSLGILIYFLDLYTVAMIYINHLTEKLMKDFDKA
;
A
#
# COMPACT_ATOMS: atom_id res chain seq x y z
N MET A 1 13.54 -35.77 4.32
CA MET A 1 13.54 -34.46 5.02
C MET A 1 14.55 -33.45 4.48
N LYS A 2 15.82 -33.78 4.20
CA LYS A 2 16.81 -32.78 3.70
C LYS A 2 16.40 -32.06 2.39
N LYS A 3 15.93 -32.78 1.37
CA LYS A 3 15.55 -32.21 0.06
C LYS A 3 14.37 -31.23 0.08
N MET A 4 13.47 -31.30 1.07
CA MET A 4 12.36 -30.34 1.21
C MET A 4 12.82 -29.01 1.83
N ARG A 5 13.80 -29.06 2.74
CA ARG A 5 14.36 -27.88 3.39
C ARG A 5 15.16 -27.01 2.42
N ASP A 6 15.87 -27.64 1.48
CA ASP A 6 16.59 -26.95 0.40
C ASP A 6 15.64 -26.23 -0.57
N LYS A 7 14.51 -26.86 -0.95
CA LYS A 7 13.49 -26.21 -1.80
C LYS A 7 12.82 -25.02 -1.12
N LEU A 8 12.55 -25.12 0.19
CA LEU A 8 11.99 -24.02 0.99
C LEU A 8 12.99 -22.86 1.16
N GLY A 9 14.28 -23.18 1.34
CA GLY A 9 15.36 -22.19 1.41
C GLY A 9 15.56 -21.44 0.09
N GLN A 10 15.52 -22.15 -1.04
CA GLN A 10 15.60 -21.54 -2.37
C GLN A 10 14.40 -20.63 -2.67
N LYS A 11 13.18 -21.07 -2.37
CA LYS A 11 11.98 -20.24 -2.57
C LYS A 11 11.99 -18.99 -1.68
N LYS A 12 12.47 -19.09 -0.44
CA LYS A 12 12.69 -17.92 0.43
C LYS A 12 13.76 -16.98 -0.10
N ALA A 13 14.88 -17.52 -0.59
CA ALA A 13 15.97 -16.73 -1.15
C ALA A 13 15.55 -16.02 -2.44
N GLU A 14 14.73 -16.64 -3.28
CA GLU A 14 14.19 -16.05 -4.51
C GLU A 14 13.18 -14.93 -4.22
N ILE A 15 12.34 -15.10 -3.19
CA ILE A 15 11.44 -14.04 -2.70
C ILE A 15 12.24 -12.88 -2.09
N LEU A 16 13.32 -13.16 -1.35
CA LEU A 16 14.22 -12.13 -0.81
C LEU A 16 14.94 -11.39 -1.94
N LYS A 17 15.41 -12.09 -2.97
CA LYS A 17 16.06 -11.50 -4.15
C LYS A 17 15.12 -10.63 -4.97
N LYS A 18 13.83 -10.99 -5.09
CA LYS A 18 12.77 -10.15 -5.67
C LYS A 18 12.37 -8.96 -4.77
N THR A 19 12.56 -9.06 -3.45
CA THR A 19 12.25 -7.96 -2.51
C THR A 19 13.38 -6.92 -2.43
N ASP A 20 14.61 -7.29 -2.80
CA ASP A 20 15.75 -6.38 -2.94
C ASP A 20 15.75 -5.60 -4.26
N ASP A 21 14.75 -5.82 -5.13
CA ASP A 21 14.56 -5.00 -6.32
C ASP A 21 14.19 -3.56 -5.90
N PRO A 22 15.03 -2.55 -6.20
CA PRO A 22 14.85 -1.18 -5.72
C PRO A 22 13.50 -0.59 -6.16
N GLU A 23 12.94 -1.06 -7.28
CA GLU A 23 11.64 -0.63 -7.80
C GLU A 23 10.46 -1.16 -6.95
N ILE A 24 10.53 -2.42 -6.52
CA ILE A 24 9.49 -3.03 -5.66
C ILE A 24 9.56 -2.40 -4.26
N LYS A 25 10.77 -2.19 -3.72
CA LYS A 25 10.97 -1.59 -2.40
C LYS A 25 10.50 -0.13 -2.34
N SER A 26 10.76 0.65 -3.39
CA SER A 26 10.28 2.04 -3.48
C SER A 26 8.76 2.13 -3.64
N THR A 27 8.15 1.19 -4.38
CA THR A 27 6.70 1.13 -4.55
C THR A 27 5.99 0.73 -3.23
N ILE A 28 6.54 -0.21 -2.47
CA ILE A 28 6.05 -0.56 -1.13
C ILE A 28 6.17 0.62 -0.16
N ALA A 29 7.31 1.32 -0.14
CA ALA A 29 7.50 2.49 0.70
C ALA A 29 6.51 3.61 0.36
N THR A 30 6.25 3.83 -0.93
CA THR A 30 5.27 4.80 -1.42
C THR A 30 3.86 4.40 -0.99
N ARG A 31 3.46 3.14 -1.20
CA ARG A 31 2.17 2.61 -0.73
C ARG A 31 1.99 2.85 0.77
N ARG A 32 3.00 2.56 1.60
CA ARG A 32 2.94 2.77 3.04
C ARG A 32 2.70 4.24 3.42
N LYS A 33 3.36 5.18 2.75
CA LYS A 33 3.15 6.63 2.96
C LYS A 33 1.71 7.02 2.65
N TRP A 34 1.17 6.56 1.53
CA TRP A 34 -0.22 6.84 1.13
C TRP A 34 -1.24 6.17 2.04
N THR A 35 -0.98 4.97 2.54
CA THR A 35 -1.84 4.32 3.55
C THR A 35 -1.90 5.12 4.85
N ILE A 36 -0.76 5.63 5.33
CA ILE A 36 -0.71 6.49 6.52
C ILE A 36 -1.49 7.79 6.27
N LEU A 37 -1.30 8.41 5.09
CA LEU A 37 -2.03 9.61 4.72
C LEU A 37 -3.55 9.35 4.67
N SER A 38 -3.99 8.25 4.07
CA SER A 38 -5.39 7.83 4.02
C SER A 38 -5.98 7.65 5.42
N GLN A 39 -5.26 7.01 6.34
CA GLN A 39 -5.70 6.86 7.73
C GLN A 39 -5.81 8.22 8.44
N LEU A 40 -4.86 9.13 8.24
CA LEU A 40 -4.93 10.47 8.79
C LEU A 40 -6.14 11.25 8.25
N LEU A 41 -6.38 11.22 6.94
CA LEU A 41 -7.53 11.86 6.32
C LEU A 41 -8.85 11.32 6.83
N PHE A 42 -8.93 10.00 7.03
CA PHE A 42 -10.09 9.36 7.64
C PHE A 42 -10.34 9.87 9.07
N TRP A 43 -9.31 9.89 9.93
CA TRP A 43 -9.45 10.39 11.30
C TRP A 43 -9.78 11.89 11.37
N ILE A 44 -9.28 12.69 10.43
CA ILE A 44 -9.65 14.10 10.31
C ILE A 44 -11.12 14.23 9.90
N ALA A 45 -11.58 13.43 8.93
CA ALA A 45 -12.99 13.41 8.52
C ALA A 45 -13.91 12.99 9.67
N VAL A 46 -13.54 11.94 10.42
CA VAL A 46 -14.27 11.51 11.63
C VAL A 46 -14.30 12.61 12.67
N SER A 47 -13.18 13.28 12.94
CA SER A 47 -13.11 14.39 13.91
C SER A 47 -13.98 15.58 13.49
N MET A 48 -13.97 15.91 12.19
CA MET A 48 -14.83 16.93 11.59
C MET A 48 -16.32 16.56 11.62
N ALA A 49 -16.67 15.28 11.61
CA ALA A 49 -18.08 14.87 11.73
C ALA A 49 -18.70 15.28 13.08
N PHE A 50 -17.89 15.41 14.13
CA PHE A 50 -18.37 15.81 15.46
C PHE A 50 -18.37 17.33 15.71
N TYR A 51 -17.52 18.10 15.00
CA TYR A 51 -17.30 19.53 15.29
C TYR A 51 -17.27 20.45 14.06
N GLY A 52 -17.38 19.92 12.85
CA GLY A 52 -17.05 20.60 11.61
C GLY A 52 -18.23 20.89 10.69
N SER A 53 -18.02 21.83 9.76
CA SER A 53 -18.96 22.16 8.69
C SER A 53 -19.05 21.03 7.65
N LEU A 54 -20.28 20.74 7.19
CA LEU A 54 -20.59 19.76 6.13
C LEU A 54 -19.69 19.90 4.89
N GLY A 55 -19.36 21.13 4.49
CA GLY A 55 -18.49 21.37 3.33
C GLY A 55 -17.05 20.90 3.53
N ILE A 56 -16.52 21.03 4.76
CA ILE A 56 -15.16 20.57 5.08
C ILE A 56 -15.14 19.04 5.17
N LEU A 57 -16.22 18.44 5.66
CA LEU A 57 -16.36 16.99 5.70
C LEU A 57 -16.27 16.39 4.28
N ILE A 58 -17.02 16.95 3.33
CA ILE A 58 -17.02 16.51 1.92
C ILE A 58 -15.62 16.64 1.32
N TYR A 59 -14.94 17.77 1.55
CA TYR A 59 -13.57 17.97 1.07
C TYR A 59 -12.59 16.88 1.56
N PHE A 60 -12.64 16.52 2.85
CA PHE A 60 -11.78 15.46 3.39
C PHE A 60 -12.18 14.06 2.89
N LEU A 61 -13.46 13.85 2.64
CA LEU A 61 -13.98 12.60 2.06
C LEU A 61 -13.49 12.41 0.62
N ASP A 62 -13.52 13.48 -0.18
CA ASP A 62 -12.97 13.48 -1.54
C ASP A 62 -11.46 13.22 -1.53
N LEU A 63 -10.72 13.89 -0.64
CA LEU A 63 -9.28 13.70 -0.53
C LEU A 63 -8.92 12.27 -0.10
N TYR A 64 -9.69 11.67 0.82
CA TYR A 64 -9.58 10.27 1.19
C TYR A 64 -9.82 9.34 -0.01
N THR A 65 -10.85 9.63 -0.81
CA THR A 65 -11.22 8.84 -1.98
C THR A 65 -10.12 8.86 -3.03
N VAL A 66 -9.55 10.04 -3.33
CA VAL A 66 -8.41 10.17 -4.25
C VAL A 66 -7.20 9.38 -3.74
N ALA A 67 -6.90 9.46 -2.45
CA ALA A 67 -5.81 8.69 -1.84
C ALA A 67 -6.03 7.17 -1.98
N MET A 68 -7.26 6.68 -1.77
CA MET A 68 -7.61 5.27 -1.93
C MET A 68 -7.47 4.79 -3.38
N ILE A 69 -7.92 5.59 -4.36
CA ILE A 69 -7.75 5.28 -5.79
C ILE A 69 -6.25 5.13 -6.12
N TYR A 70 -5.41 6.05 -5.62
CA TYR A 70 -3.98 6.01 -5.86
C TYR A 70 -3.31 4.78 -5.21
N ILE A 71 -3.67 4.44 -3.97
CA ILE A 71 -3.20 3.21 -3.30
C ILE A 71 -3.59 1.97 -4.11
N ASN A 72 -4.81 1.94 -4.65
CA ASN A 72 -5.30 0.81 -5.43
C ASN A 72 -4.53 0.69 -6.75
N HIS A 73 -4.27 1.80 -7.43
CA HIS A 73 -3.45 1.82 -8.64
C HIS A 73 -2.02 1.35 -8.38
N LEU A 74 -1.39 1.77 -7.28
CA LEU A 74 -0.07 1.27 -6.88
C LEU A 74 -0.08 -0.23 -6.57
N THR A 75 -1.17 -0.72 -6.00
CA THR A 75 -1.35 -2.15 -5.68
C THR A 75 -1.50 -2.97 -6.96
N GLU A 76 -2.25 -2.47 -7.95
CA GLU A 76 -2.39 -3.09 -9.27
C GLU A 76 -1.05 -3.11 -10.02
N LYS A 77 -0.27 -2.02 -9.94
CA LYS A 77 1.09 -1.95 -10.50
C LYS A 77 2.01 -3.00 -9.87
N LEU A 78 2.04 -3.07 -8.53
CA LEU A 78 2.80 -4.10 -7.80
C LEU A 78 2.40 -5.51 -8.22
N MET A 79 1.09 -5.81 -8.32
CA MET A 79 0.63 -7.14 -8.73
C MET A 79 1.08 -7.49 -10.15
N LYS A 80 1.00 -6.55 -11.11
CA LYS A 80 1.47 -6.77 -12.49
C LYS A 80 2.98 -7.01 -12.57
N ASP A 81 3.76 -6.31 -11.74
CA ASP A 81 5.21 -6.50 -11.69
C ASP A 81 5.59 -7.84 -11.03
N PHE A 82 4.82 -8.30 -10.05
CA PHE A 82 4.99 -9.62 -9.44
C PHE A 82 4.54 -10.79 -10.34
N ASP A 83 3.52 -10.60 -11.20
CA ASP A 83 2.99 -11.64 -12.09
C ASP A 83 3.88 -11.87 -13.34
N LYS A 84 4.62 -10.83 -13.76
CA LYS A 84 5.59 -10.93 -14.87
C LYS A 84 6.93 -11.59 -14.51
N ALA A 85 7.19 -11.83 -13.23
CA ALA A 85 8.48 -12.30 -12.72
C ALA A 85 8.41 -13.74 -12.23
#